data_AF-A0A7W5C4I2-F1
#
_entry.id   AF-A0A7W5C4I2-F1
#
_cell.length_a   1.000
_cell.length_b   1.000
_cell.length_c   1.000
_cell.angle_alpha   90.00
_cell.angle_beta   90.00
_cell.angle_gamma   90.00
#
_symmetry.space_group_name_H-M   'P 1'
#
loop_
_entity.id
_entity.type
_entity.pdbx_description
1 polymer ?
#
loop_
_entity_poly.entity_id
_entity_poly.type
_entity_poly.pdbx_seq_one_letter_code
_entity_poly.pdbx_strand_id
1 'polypeptide(L)'
;MENQLVSLKLPADWIIKWNQFYEINTNEFIDESFPFQIELQEDIFLFINLSRNRMLDLGWYPEGNPKGKYRLVLIEMDVEQDKEIENWNNPLITFTARDNIEIKNKVNEILNKVSEGLL
;
A
#
# COMPACT_ATOMS: atom_id res chain seq x y z
N MET A 1 -4.32 22.89 5.11
CA MET A 1 -5.08 22.18 4.06
C MET A 1 -5.12 20.73 4.48
N GLU A 2 -6.30 20.11 4.49
CA GLU A 2 -6.39 18.66 4.69
C GLU A 2 -6.09 17.97 3.36
N ASN A 3 -5.22 16.96 3.38
CA ASN A 3 -4.89 16.19 2.20
C ASN A 3 -6.04 15.22 1.89
N GLN A 4 -6.50 15.20 0.64
CA GLN A 4 -7.56 14.30 0.21
C GLN A 4 -7.02 12.88 0.03
N LEU A 5 -7.68 11.87 0.62
CA LEU A 5 -7.32 10.47 0.42
C LEU A 5 -7.64 10.02 -1.01
N VAL A 6 -6.80 9.15 -1.56
CA VAL A 6 -7.05 8.48 -2.84
C VAL A 6 -8.32 7.65 -2.73
N SER A 7 -9.27 7.89 -3.64
CA SER A 7 -10.47 7.06 -3.72
C SER A 7 -10.14 5.65 -4.23
N LEU A 8 -10.22 4.67 -3.33
CA LEU A 8 -10.02 3.23 -3.57
C LEU A 8 -11.36 2.48 -3.58
N LYS A 9 -11.44 1.40 -4.36
CA LYS A 9 -12.61 0.51 -4.45
C LYS A 9 -12.42 -0.66 -3.48
N LEU A 10 -12.61 -0.44 -2.18
CA LEU A 10 -12.46 -1.51 -1.18
C LEU A 10 -13.66 -2.47 -1.19
N PRO A 11 -13.43 -3.77 -1.43
CA PRO A 11 -14.42 -4.81 -1.14
C PRO A 11 -14.69 -4.94 0.37
N ALA A 12 -15.85 -5.48 0.74
CA ALA A 12 -16.35 -5.48 2.11
C ALA A 12 -15.56 -6.35 3.11
N ASP A 13 -14.73 -7.27 2.62
CA ASP A 13 -13.93 -8.22 3.40
C ASP A 13 -12.53 -7.69 3.78
N TRP A 14 -12.24 -6.44 3.42
CA TRP A 14 -10.99 -5.76 3.78
C TRP A 14 -11.14 -4.88 5.02
N ILE A 15 -10.20 -5.05 5.95
CA ILE A 15 -10.04 -4.24 7.15
C ILE A 15 -8.95 -3.20 6.87
N ILE A 16 -9.28 -1.93 7.05
CA ILE A 16 -8.31 -0.83 7.04
C ILE A 16 -7.69 -0.74 8.43
N LYS A 17 -6.39 -1.02 8.58
CA LYS A 17 -5.67 -0.77 9.85
C LYS A 17 -5.33 0.71 9.97
N TRP A 18 -4.73 1.28 8.93
CA TRP A 18 -4.56 2.72 8.73
C TRP A 18 -4.51 3.04 7.24
N ASN A 19 -4.70 4.32 6.90
CA ASN A 19 -4.59 4.81 5.54
C ASN A 19 -4.19 6.28 5.53
N GLN A 20 -3.05 6.57 4.93
CA GLN A 20 -2.54 7.92 4.66
C GLN A 20 -2.18 8.09 3.18
N PHE A 21 -2.78 7.27 2.30
CA PHE A 21 -2.55 7.38 0.86
C PHE A 21 -3.34 8.55 0.28
N TYR A 22 -2.68 9.69 0.16
CA TYR A 22 -3.27 10.94 -0.33
C TYR A 22 -3.07 11.17 -1.83
N GLU A 23 -3.95 11.99 -2.42
CA GLU A 23 -3.88 12.46 -3.81
C GLU A 23 -2.72 13.48 -3.96
N ILE A 24 -1.50 12.95 -4.02
CA ILE A 24 -0.25 13.71 -4.15
C ILE A 24 0.29 13.55 -5.58
N ASN A 25 0.66 14.68 -6.22
CA ASN A 25 1.39 14.68 -7.47
C ASN A 25 2.90 14.48 -7.21
N THR A 26 3.34 13.22 -7.17
CA THR A 26 4.74 12.83 -6.86
C THR A 26 5.76 13.23 -7.95
N ASN A 27 5.30 13.70 -9.10
CA ASN A 27 6.17 14.27 -10.14
C ASN A 27 6.71 15.65 -9.74
N GLU A 28 6.02 16.37 -8.85
CA GLU A 28 6.46 17.65 -8.29
C GLU A 28 7.50 17.47 -7.18
N PHE A 29 7.66 16.24 -6.66
CA PHE A 29 8.63 15.94 -5.61
C PHE A 29 10.05 15.81 -6.16
N ILE A 30 10.67 16.95 -6.47
CA ILE A 30 12.02 17.02 -7.04
C ILE A 30 13.11 17.24 -5.99
N ASP A 31 12.76 17.82 -4.84
CA ASP A 31 13.65 18.09 -3.71
C ASP A 31 12.88 18.14 -2.37
N GLU A 32 13.60 18.33 -1.27
CA GLU A 32 13.09 18.33 0.11
C GLU A 32 12.21 19.55 0.45
N SER A 33 12.05 20.53 -0.44
CA SER A 33 11.10 21.63 -0.25
C SER A 33 9.65 21.24 -0.57
N PHE A 34 9.44 20.00 -1.05
CA PHE A 34 8.13 19.51 -1.44
C PHE A 34 7.16 19.50 -0.25
N PRO A 35 6.01 20.20 -0.34
CA PRO A 35 5.10 20.38 0.79
C PRO A 35 4.54 19.09 1.39
N PHE A 36 4.49 18.02 0.58
CA PHE A 36 3.93 16.73 0.99
C PHE A 36 5.00 15.66 1.26
N GLN A 37 6.23 16.06 1.55
CA GLN A 37 7.33 15.13 1.82
C GLN A 37 7.01 14.21 3.01
N ILE A 38 6.37 14.75 4.06
CA ILE A 38 6.11 14.01 5.31
C ILE A 38 5.03 12.94 5.15
N GLU A 39 4.23 13.00 4.09
CA GLU A 39 3.21 12.01 3.77
C GLU A 39 3.79 10.81 2.98
N LEU A 40 5.03 10.91 2.52
CA LEU A 40 5.70 9.87 1.73
C LEU A 40 6.65 9.04 2.63
N GLN A 41 6.06 8.30 3.56
CA GLN A 41 6.74 7.44 4.55
C GLN A 41 6.81 5.96 4.12
N GLU A 42 7.57 5.14 4.84
CA GLU A 42 7.59 3.69 4.60
C GLU A 42 6.24 3.01 4.92
N ASP A 43 5.40 3.59 5.79
CA ASP A 43 4.12 3.01 6.23
C ASP A 43 2.90 3.87 5.83
N ILE A 44 2.54 3.91 4.55
CA ILE A 44 1.44 4.75 4.04
C ILE A 44 0.07 4.12 4.31
N PHE A 45 -0.11 2.83 4.06
CA PHE A 45 -1.30 2.11 4.50
C PHE A 45 -1.01 0.65 4.80
N LEU A 46 -1.91 0.06 5.59
CA LEU A 46 -1.99 -1.38 5.76
C LEU A 46 -3.44 -1.85 5.73
N PHE A 47 -3.74 -2.77 4.80
CA PHE A 47 -5.04 -3.41 4.68
C PHE A 47 -4.93 -4.92 4.91
N ILE A 48 -5.94 -5.49 5.55
CA ILE A 48 -5.96 -6.91 5.91
C ILE A 48 -7.25 -7.56 5.41
N ASN A 49 -7.12 -8.72 4.76
CA ASN A 49 -8.22 -9.61 4.46
C ASN A 49 -8.07 -10.89 5.27
N LEU A 50 -8.84 -11.02 6.36
CA LEU A 50 -8.79 -12.18 7.25
C LEU A 50 -9.36 -13.44 6.60
N SER A 51 -10.32 -13.31 5.67
CA SER A 51 -10.95 -14.47 5.03
C SER A 51 -10.01 -15.21 4.07
N ARG A 52 -9.01 -14.49 3.55
CA ARG A 52 -8.00 -15.01 2.60
C ARG A 52 -6.60 -15.07 3.18
N ASN A 53 -6.44 -14.70 4.45
CA ASN A 53 -5.14 -14.53 5.09
C ASN A 53 -4.16 -13.71 4.22
N ARG A 54 -4.59 -12.51 3.83
CA ARG A 54 -3.79 -11.57 3.04
C ARG A 54 -3.59 -10.26 3.76
N MET A 55 -2.40 -9.70 3.57
CA MET A 55 -2.04 -8.36 4.01
C MET A 55 -1.45 -7.59 2.83
N LEU A 56 -1.98 -6.38 2.59
CA LEU A 56 -1.55 -5.48 1.54
C LEU A 56 -1.00 -4.21 2.19
N ASP A 57 0.28 -3.97 1.94
CA ASP A 57 1.06 -2.87 2.51
C ASP A 57 1.53 -1.93 1.39
N LEU A 58 1.51 -0.63 1.68
CA LEU A 58 2.05 0.40 0.80
C LEU A 58 2.97 1.32 1.58
N GLY A 59 4.16 1.54 1.02
CA GLY A 59 5.13 2.52 1.48
C GLY A 59 5.76 3.32 0.35
N TRP A 60 6.50 4.36 0.69
CA TRP A 60 7.39 5.11 -0.19
C TRP A 60 8.85 4.89 0.23
N TYR A 61 9.67 4.42 -0.71
CA TYR A 61 11.06 4.04 -0.43
C TYR A 61 12.06 4.68 -1.40
N PRO A 62 13.16 5.26 -0.89
CA PRO A 62 13.40 5.57 0.52
C PRO A 62 12.42 6.61 1.07
N GLU A 63 12.09 6.53 2.36
CA GLU A 63 11.22 7.50 3.04
C GLU A 63 11.61 8.94 2.75
N GLY A 64 10.62 9.77 2.44
CA GLY A 64 10.79 11.22 2.28
C GLY A 64 11.83 11.59 1.22
N ASN A 65 12.16 10.69 0.29
CA ASN A 65 13.20 10.92 -0.70
C ASN A 65 12.59 11.29 -2.07
N PRO A 66 13.04 12.37 -2.72
CA PRO A 66 12.53 12.80 -4.04
C PRO A 66 12.89 11.83 -5.17
N LYS A 67 13.85 10.92 -4.97
CA LYS A 67 14.17 9.80 -5.88
C LYS A 67 13.47 8.49 -5.47
N GLY A 68 12.69 8.51 -4.41
CA GLY A 68 11.92 7.38 -3.96
C GLY A 68 10.75 7.05 -4.90
N LYS A 69 10.07 5.97 -4.56
CA LYS A 69 8.90 5.48 -5.27
C LYS A 69 8.01 4.71 -4.31
N TYR A 70 6.74 4.60 -4.66
CA TYR A 70 5.86 3.69 -3.95
C TYR A 70 6.33 2.24 -4.13
N ARG A 71 6.17 1.45 -3.07
CA ARG A 71 6.31 0.00 -3.05
C ARG A 71 5.06 -0.58 -2.41
N LEU A 72 4.31 -1.32 -3.22
CA LEU A 72 3.13 -2.05 -2.83
C LEU A 72 3.49 -3.53 -2.68
N VAL A 73 3.17 -4.12 -1.54
CA VAL A 73 3.53 -5.50 -1.21
C VAL A 73 2.28 -6.25 -0.74
N LEU A 74 1.97 -7.37 -1.39
CA LEU A 74 0.98 -8.32 -0.91
C LEU A 74 1.71 -9.51 -0.30
N ILE A 75 1.38 -9.85 0.93
CA ILE A 75 1.91 -11.03 1.61
C ILE A 75 0.78 -11.96 2.06
N GLU A 76 1.15 -13.22 2.23
CA GLU A 76 0.36 -14.19 2.97
C GLU A 76 0.58 -14.00 4.46
N MET A 77 -0.51 -14.00 5.20
CA MET A 77 -0.49 -14.17 6.66
C MET A 77 -0.66 -15.68 6.92
N ASP A 78 0.16 -16.25 7.78
CA ASP A 78 0.01 -17.64 8.21
C ASP A 78 -0.11 -17.71 9.72
N VAL A 79 -0.62 -18.83 10.24
CA VAL A 79 -0.64 -19.13 11.67
C VAL A 79 0.14 -20.40 11.89
N GLU A 80 1.40 -20.29 12.33
CA GLU A 80 2.15 -21.43 12.83
C GLU A 80 2.14 -21.41 14.36
N GLN A 81 1.69 -22.51 14.98
CA GLN A 81 1.78 -22.73 16.43
C GLN A 81 1.20 -21.56 17.25
N ASP A 82 0.00 -21.10 16.89
CA ASP A 82 -0.72 -19.99 17.53
C ASP A 82 -0.01 -18.63 17.45
N LYS A 83 0.92 -18.45 16.50
CA LYS A 83 1.54 -17.15 16.18
C LYS A 83 1.19 -16.75 14.75
N GLU A 84 0.73 -15.51 14.60
CA GLU A 84 0.61 -14.86 13.30
C GLU A 84 2.03 -14.68 12.72
N ILE A 85 2.26 -15.25 11.55
CA ILE A 85 3.49 -15.13 10.77
C ILE A 85 3.19 -14.31 9.53
N GLU A 86 3.91 -13.20 9.38
CA GLU A 86 3.86 -12.35 8.20
C GLU A 86 5.04 -12.70 7.29
N ASN A 87 4.76 -13.20 6.08
CA ASN A 87 5.81 -13.67 5.18
C ASN A 87 6.43 -12.55 4.33
N TRP A 88 6.96 -11.51 4.99
CA TRP A 88 7.59 -10.36 4.32
C TRP A 88 8.77 -10.72 3.41
N ASN A 89 9.45 -11.83 3.71
CA ASN A 89 10.60 -12.30 2.93
C ASN A 89 10.20 -13.00 1.62
N ASN A 90 8.94 -13.41 1.48
CA ASN A 90 8.43 -14.08 0.29
C ASN A 90 7.06 -13.50 -0.12
N PRO A 91 7.03 -12.25 -0.60
CA PRO A 91 5.79 -11.59 -0.96
C PRO A 91 5.15 -12.26 -2.18
N LEU A 92 3.82 -12.38 -2.16
CA LEU A 92 3.03 -12.87 -3.30
C LEU A 92 3.09 -11.89 -4.47
N ILE A 93 3.08 -10.59 -4.16
CA ILE A 93 3.22 -9.50 -5.14
C ILE A 93 4.14 -8.44 -4.57
N THR A 94 5.06 -7.95 -5.39
CA THR A 94 5.73 -6.66 -5.20
C THR A 94 5.54 -5.83 -6.45
N PHE A 95 5.03 -4.61 -6.28
CA PHE A 95 4.87 -3.66 -7.37
C PHE A 95 5.45 -2.30 -6.94
N THR A 96 6.16 -1.63 -7.84
CA THR A 96 6.70 -0.30 -7.57
C THR A 96 6.37 0.64 -8.70
N ALA A 97 5.87 1.82 -8.38
CA ALA A 97 5.64 2.89 -9.32
C ALA A 97 5.84 4.24 -8.61
N ARG A 98 6.13 5.28 -9.37
CA ARG A 98 6.19 6.63 -8.81
C ARG A 98 4.84 7.34 -8.89
N ASP A 99 4.08 7.04 -9.95
CA ASP A 99 2.81 7.68 -10.24
C ASP A 99 1.67 7.16 -9.34
N ASN A 100 0.88 8.09 -8.83
CA ASN A 100 -0.20 7.81 -7.89
C ASN A 100 -1.37 7.05 -8.56
N ILE A 101 -1.65 7.33 -9.84
CA ILE A 101 -2.71 6.66 -10.61
C ILE A 101 -2.31 5.20 -10.89
N GLU A 102 -1.05 4.94 -11.22
CA GLU A 102 -0.54 3.58 -11.38
C GLU A 102 -0.69 2.75 -10.10
N ILE A 103 -0.32 3.32 -8.94
CA ILE A 103 -0.48 2.65 -7.65
C ILE A 103 -1.95 2.43 -7.32
N LYS A 104 -2.80 3.45 -7.44
CA LYS A 104 -4.25 3.33 -7.24
C LYS A 104 -4.84 2.18 -8.07
N ASN A 105 -4.48 2.09 -9.34
CA ASN A 105 -4.99 1.06 -10.23
C ASN A 105 -4.52 -0.33 -9.77
N LYS A 106 -3.25 -0.47 -9.38
CA LYS A 106 -2.72 -1.74 -8.89
C LYS A 106 -3.32 -2.17 -7.57
N VAL A 107 -3.54 -1.23 -6.65
CA VAL A 107 -4.24 -1.48 -5.37
C VAL A 107 -5.63 -2.03 -5.64
N ASN A 108 -6.44 -1.35 -6.47
CA ASN A 108 -7.79 -1.81 -6.79
C ASN A 108 -7.80 -3.19 -7.47
N GLU A 109 -6.83 -3.47 -8.35
CA GLU A 109 -6.68 -4.79 -8.98
C GLU A 109 -6.43 -5.89 -7.93
N ILE A 110 -5.50 -5.66 -7.00
CA ILE A 110 -5.14 -6.64 -5.96
C ILE A 110 -6.31 -6.84 -4.99
N LEU A 111 -6.91 -5.75 -4.51
CA LEU A 111 -8.05 -5.81 -3.59
C LEU A 111 -9.17 -6.69 -4.16
N ASN A 112 -9.53 -6.48 -5.43
CA ASN A 112 -10.57 -7.26 -6.10
C ASN A 112 -10.18 -8.74 -6.28
N LYS A 113 -8.96 -9.02 -6.76
CA LYS A 113 -8.49 -10.39 -7.01
C LYS A 113 -8.43 -11.24 -5.73
N VAL A 114 -7.98 -10.67 -4.62
CA VAL A 114 -7.97 -11.37 -3.32
C VAL A 114 -9.41 -11.69 -2.89
N SER A 115 -10.32 -10.70 -2.95
CA SER A 115 -11.72 -10.92 -2.57
C SER A 115 -12.40 -11.99 -3.45
N GLU A 116 -12.05 -12.06 -4.74
CA GLU A 116 -12.49 -13.11 -5.67
C GLU A 116 -11.82 -14.47 -5.45
N GLY A 117 -10.79 -14.56 -4.60
CA GLY A 117 -10.03 -15.79 -4.35
C GLY A 117 -9.07 -16.16 -5.47
N LEU A 118 -8.66 -15.19 -6.30
CA LEU A 118 -7.66 -15.35 -7.36
C LEU A 118 -6.22 -15.10 -6.87
N LEU A 119 -6.08 -14.55 -5.65
CA LEU A 119 -4.83 -14.29 -4.94
C LEU A 119 -4.97 -14.68 -3.47
#